data_AF-Q05I22-F1
#
_entry.id   AF-Q05I22-F1
#
_cell.length_a   1.000
_cell.length_b   1.000
_cell.length_c   1.000
_cell.angle_alpha   90.00
_cell.angle_beta   90.00
_cell.angle_gamma   90.00
#
_symmetry.space_group_name_H-M   'P 1'
#
loop_
_entity.id
_entity.type
_entity.pdbx_description
1 polymer ?
#
loop_
_entity_poly.entity_id
_entity_poly.type
_entity_poly.pdbx_seq_one_letter_code
_entity_poly.pdbx_strand_id
1 'polypeptide(L)'
;MAKKTLIPYSVRRELAPGALVHSNLSGAAFTDDWLWVAGDEACAVDRLRKLGPVQRQTLRFGEGQSFPLADLLDLSGEDGEEADLEGMGLSDGFLWVIGSHGSKGKNAEPGRDDAENAKRLTKLKLDGNRRLLACLPACRSNRRKTAARTWCVKPPTGAAHFASRAMPNTTSSPTCWPTIRISARS
;
A
#
# COMPACT_ATOMS: atom_id res chain seq x y z
N MET A 1 -24.00 -29.75 0.47
CA MET A 1 -23.14 -28.56 0.37
C MET A 1 -21.70 -29.01 0.17
N ALA A 2 -21.04 -28.59 -0.91
CA ALA A 2 -19.68 -29.02 -1.22
C ALA A 2 -18.72 -28.59 -0.10
N LYS A 3 -17.98 -29.56 0.46
CA LYS A 3 -16.97 -29.33 1.49
C LYS A 3 -15.85 -28.54 0.83
N LYS A 4 -15.81 -27.22 1.02
CA LYS A 4 -14.76 -26.35 0.48
C LYS A 4 -13.42 -26.81 1.05
N THR A 5 -12.68 -27.60 0.28
CA THR A 5 -11.37 -28.13 0.64
C THR A 5 -10.42 -26.96 0.76
N LEU A 6 -10.12 -26.55 1.99
CA LEU A 6 -9.05 -25.59 2.23
C LEU A 6 -7.72 -26.32 2.08
N ILE A 7 -6.93 -25.85 1.12
CA ILE A 7 -5.61 -26.36 0.80
C ILE A 7 -4.67 -25.96 1.95
N PRO A 8 -3.76 -26.84 2.41
CA PRO A 8 -2.69 -26.45 3.33
C PRO A 8 -2.02 -25.16 2.83
N TYR A 9 -1.70 -24.24 3.74
CA TYR A 9 -1.11 -22.92 3.43
C TYR A 9 -2.05 -21.87 2.81
N SER A 10 -3.37 -22.08 2.84
CA SER A 10 -4.33 -21.04 2.44
C SER A 10 -4.41 -19.89 3.46
N VAL A 11 -4.39 -18.65 2.96
CA VAL A 11 -4.73 -17.46 3.75
C VAL A 11 -6.17 -17.06 3.42
N ARG A 12 -7.03 -16.98 4.44
CA ARG A 12 -8.38 -16.42 4.28
C ARG A 12 -8.35 -14.92 4.52
N ARG A 13 -8.82 -14.17 3.52
CA ARG A 13 -9.03 -12.72 3.59
C ARG A 13 -10.53 -12.44 3.66
N GLU A 14 -10.95 -11.65 4.62
CA GLU A 14 -12.31 -11.16 4.80
C GLU A 14 -12.28 -9.66 4.51
N LEU A 15 -12.38 -9.34 3.22
CA LEU A 15 -12.37 -7.98 2.71
C LEU A 15 -13.77 -7.37 2.82
N ALA A 16 -13.82 -6.05 3.04
CA ALA A 16 -15.08 -5.33 2.96
C ALA A 16 -15.64 -5.41 1.51
N PRO A 17 -16.96 -5.49 1.33
CA PRO A 17 -17.57 -5.40 0.00
C PRO A 17 -17.12 -4.10 -0.70
N GLY A 18 -16.65 -4.22 -1.95
CA GLY A 18 -16.15 -3.08 -2.72
C GLY A 18 -14.69 -2.71 -2.50
N ALA A 19 -13.95 -3.42 -1.64
CA ALA A 19 -12.50 -3.26 -1.56
C ALA A 19 -11.85 -3.71 -2.88
N LEU A 20 -11.19 -2.78 -3.59
CA LEU A 20 -10.59 -3.03 -4.91
C LEU A 20 -9.62 -4.22 -4.90
N VAL A 21 -8.86 -4.37 -3.81
CA VAL A 21 -7.91 -5.48 -3.57
C VAL A 21 -8.52 -6.89 -3.63
N HIS A 22 -9.86 -6.99 -3.68
CA HIS A 22 -10.55 -8.25 -3.89
C HIS A 22 -10.26 -8.87 -5.26
N SER A 23 -10.17 -8.07 -6.33
CA SER A 23 -9.98 -8.56 -7.71
C SER A 23 -8.57 -8.39 -8.25
N ASN A 24 -7.73 -7.57 -7.61
CA ASN A 24 -6.51 -7.07 -8.23
C ASN A 24 -5.29 -7.05 -7.28
N LEU A 25 -5.25 -7.98 -6.31
CA LEU A 25 -4.15 -8.09 -5.35
C LEU A 25 -2.80 -8.29 -6.06
N SER A 26 -1.90 -7.34 -5.84
CA SER A 26 -0.54 -7.30 -6.39
C SER A 26 0.52 -7.27 -5.28
N GLY A 27 0.23 -6.63 -4.14
CA GLY A 27 1.14 -6.51 -3.00
C GLY A 27 0.59 -7.12 -1.71
N ALA A 28 1.43 -7.82 -0.95
CA ALA A 28 1.09 -8.31 0.38
C ALA A 28 2.31 -8.37 1.32
N ALA A 29 2.12 -8.01 2.59
CA ALA A 29 3.15 -8.12 3.63
C ALA A 29 2.53 -8.41 5.00
N PHE A 30 3.17 -9.27 5.77
CA PHE A 30 2.75 -9.56 7.15
C PHE A 30 3.48 -8.67 8.15
N THR A 31 2.76 -8.19 9.16
CA THR A 31 3.31 -7.74 10.44
C THR A 31 2.62 -8.52 11.55
N ASP A 32 3.25 -8.68 12.72
CA ASP A 32 2.77 -9.45 13.89
C ASP A 32 1.30 -9.97 13.81
N ASP A 33 0.33 -9.07 14.04
CA ASP A 33 -1.12 -9.35 14.03
C ASP A 33 -1.85 -8.78 12.81
N TRP A 34 -1.14 -8.37 11.76
CA TRP A 34 -1.73 -7.71 10.59
C TRP A 34 -1.24 -8.30 9.26
N LEU A 35 -2.12 -8.25 8.28
CA LEU A 35 -1.81 -8.48 6.87
C LEU A 35 -2.08 -7.17 6.14
N TRP A 36 -1.04 -6.61 5.55
CA TRP A 36 -1.14 -5.47 4.64
C TRP A 36 -1.33 -6.01 3.23
N VAL A 37 -2.23 -5.40 2.48
CA VAL A 37 -2.49 -5.73 1.08
C VAL A 37 -2.65 -4.46 0.24
N ALA A 38 -2.29 -4.54 -1.02
CA ALA A 38 -2.49 -3.50 -2.01
C ALA A 38 -2.92 -4.14 -3.34
N GLY A 39 -3.68 -3.39 -4.13
CA GLY A 39 -4.00 -3.76 -5.51
C GLY A 39 -3.27 -2.86 -6.51
N ASP A 40 -3.10 -3.34 -7.74
CA ASP A 40 -2.46 -2.57 -8.83
C ASP A 40 -3.33 -1.36 -9.20
N GLU A 41 -4.63 -1.54 -9.38
CA GLU A 41 -5.57 -0.44 -9.67
C GLU A 41 -5.95 0.38 -8.42
N ALA A 42 -5.35 0.10 -7.26
CA ALA A 42 -5.72 0.73 -6.01
C ALA A 42 -4.80 1.91 -5.65
N CYS A 43 -5.41 3.01 -5.19
CA CYS A 43 -4.69 4.18 -4.66
C CYS A 43 -4.64 4.15 -3.13
N ALA A 44 -4.58 2.97 -2.53
CA ALA A 44 -4.64 2.75 -1.09
C ALA A 44 -3.90 1.47 -0.69
N VAL A 45 -3.48 1.42 0.58
CA VAL A 45 -3.04 0.20 1.23
C VAL A 45 -4.11 -0.21 2.23
N ASP A 46 -4.53 -1.47 2.19
CA ASP A 46 -5.48 -2.02 3.16
C ASP A 46 -4.75 -2.82 4.23
N ARG A 47 -5.18 -2.67 5.48
CA ARG A 47 -4.70 -3.45 6.62
C ARG A 47 -5.81 -4.34 7.15
N LEU A 48 -5.53 -5.64 7.24
CA LEU A 48 -6.42 -6.66 7.77
C LEU A 48 -5.87 -7.19 9.08
N ARG A 49 -6.72 -7.29 10.10
CA ARG A 49 -6.38 -7.86 11.40
C ARG A 49 -6.36 -9.38 11.34
N LYS A 50 -5.37 -10.00 11.99
CA LYS A 50 -5.35 -11.44 12.24
C LYS A 50 -6.51 -11.82 13.16
N LEU A 51 -7.33 -12.76 12.69
CA LEU A 51 -8.48 -13.29 13.41
C LEU A 51 -8.13 -14.65 14.02
N GLY A 52 -8.91 -15.06 15.02
CA GLY A 52 -8.81 -16.39 15.59
C GLY A 52 -9.00 -17.50 14.53
N PRO A 53 -8.31 -18.63 14.65
CA PRO A 53 -8.46 -19.73 13.71
C PRO A 53 -9.88 -20.31 13.77
N VAL A 54 -10.38 -20.80 12.64
CA VAL A 54 -11.67 -21.51 12.56
C VAL A 54 -11.47 -22.80 11.78
N GLN A 55 -11.75 -23.94 12.41
CA GLN A 55 -11.54 -25.26 11.82
C GLN A 55 -10.09 -25.42 11.30
N ARG A 56 -9.91 -25.61 9.98
CA ARG A 56 -8.62 -25.75 9.30
C ARG A 56 -8.02 -24.42 8.81
N GLN A 57 -8.71 -23.30 9.02
CA GLN A 57 -8.25 -21.96 8.61
C GLN A 57 -7.41 -21.34 9.73
N THR A 58 -6.12 -21.59 9.72
CA THR A 58 -5.18 -21.10 10.73
C THR A 58 -4.70 -19.66 10.48
N LEU A 59 -4.71 -19.23 9.21
CA LEU A 59 -4.34 -17.88 8.77
C LEU A 59 -5.58 -17.15 8.26
N ARG A 60 -6.30 -16.51 9.18
CA ARG A 60 -7.48 -15.70 8.88
C ARG A 60 -7.18 -14.23 9.13
N PHE A 61 -7.58 -13.38 8.20
CA PHE A 61 -7.44 -11.94 8.29
C PHE A 61 -8.73 -11.25 7.86
N GLY A 62 -9.17 -10.25 8.60
CA GLY A 62 -10.40 -9.51 8.35
C GLY A 62 -10.40 -8.16 9.08
N GLU A 63 -11.57 -7.60 9.36
CA GLU A 63 -11.69 -6.28 10.00
C GLU A 63 -10.85 -5.22 9.26
N GLY A 64 -10.99 -5.21 7.93
CA GLY A 64 -10.14 -4.40 7.06
C GLY A 64 -10.33 -2.91 7.23
N GLN A 65 -9.22 -2.18 7.18
CA GLN A 65 -9.17 -0.73 7.15
C GLN A 65 -8.35 -0.28 5.95
N SER A 66 -8.90 0.63 5.14
CA SER A 66 -8.21 1.21 4.00
C SER A 66 -7.50 2.51 4.38
N PHE A 67 -6.31 2.71 3.82
CA PHE A 67 -5.51 3.92 3.98
C PHE A 67 -5.17 4.48 2.59
N PRO A 68 -5.86 5.55 2.15
CA PRO A 68 -5.56 6.20 0.88
C PRO A 68 -4.10 6.68 0.83
N LEU A 69 -3.43 6.50 -0.30
CA LEU A 69 -2.03 6.93 -0.46
C LEU A 69 -1.89 8.45 -0.35
N ALA A 70 -2.86 9.22 -0.86
CA ALA A 70 -2.86 10.68 -0.77
C ALA A 70 -2.89 11.21 0.68
N ASP A 71 -3.47 10.44 1.62
CA ASP A 71 -3.47 10.80 3.04
C ASP A 71 -2.12 10.53 3.72
N LEU A 72 -1.30 9.67 3.12
CA LEU A 72 -0.04 9.18 3.69
C LEU A 72 1.19 9.80 3.03
N LEU A 73 1.08 10.16 1.75
CA LEU A 73 2.18 10.55 0.87
C LEU A 73 1.81 11.83 0.11
N ASP A 74 2.82 12.66 -0.14
CA ASP A 74 2.73 13.78 -1.06
C ASP A 74 2.95 13.23 -2.48
N LEU A 75 1.84 12.88 -3.14
CA LEU A 75 1.84 12.23 -4.45
C LEU A 75 2.11 13.26 -5.55
N SER A 76 2.76 12.83 -6.63
CA SER A 76 3.15 13.72 -7.75
C SER A 76 2.07 13.83 -8.83
N GLY A 77 1.13 12.88 -8.88
CA GLY A 77 -0.05 12.89 -9.74
C GLY A 77 -1.30 13.36 -9.00
N GLU A 78 -2.46 13.24 -9.65
CA GLU A 78 -3.73 13.64 -9.06
C GLU A 78 -4.18 12.67 -7.96
N ASP A 79 -4.97 13.16 -7.01
CA ASP A 79 -5.58 12.32 -5.98
C ASP A 79 -6.48 11.27 -6.64
N GLY A 80 -6.24 9.99 -6.32
CA GLY A 80 -6.98 8.88 -6.90
C GLY A 80 -6.47 8.42 -8.27
N GLU A 81 -5.45 9.06 -8.85
CA GLU A 81 -4.74 8.49 -10.00
C GLU A 81 -3.95 7.25 -9.56
N GLU A 82 -4.11 6.18 -10.34
CA GLU A 82 -3.61 4.84 -10.10
C GLU A 82 -2.10 4.80 -9.80
N ALA A 83 -1.75 4.18 -8.68
CA ALA A 83 -0.36 4.06 -8.25
C ALA A 83 0.33 2.78 -8.75
N ASP A 84 -0.40 1.83 -9.36
CA ASP A 84 0.09 0.51 -9.77
C ASP A 84 0.97 -0.13 -8.68
N LEU A 85 0.43 -0.37 -7.48
CA LEU A 85 1.26 -0.90 -6.39
C LEU A 85 1.69 -2.35 -6.66
N GLU A 86 2.88 -2.59 -7.18
CA GLU A 86 3.34 -3.93 -7.61
C GLU A 86 4.10 -4.71 -6.53
N GLY A 87 4.56 -4.05 -5.48
CA GLY A 87 5.38 -4.70 -4.47
C GLY A 87 5.21 -4.10 -3.08
N MET A 88 5.32 -4.98 -2.09
CA MET A 88 5.25 -4.59 -0.69
C MET A 88 6.13 -5.49 0.16
N GLY A 89 6.81 -4.89 1.14
CA GLY A 89 7.71 -5.61 2.03
C GLY A 89 7.82 -4.93 3.38
N LEU A 90 8.14 -5.70 4.42
CA LEU A 90 8.40 -5.17 5.74
C LEU A 90 9.90 -5.25 6.04
N SER A 91 10.52 -4.13 6.40
CA SER A 91 11.89 -4.10 6.94
C SER A 91 11.95 -3.14 8.11
N ASP A 92 12.54 -3.56 9.22
CA ASP A 92 12.88 -2.70 10.37
C ASP A 92 11.69 -1.90 10.96
N GLY A 93 10.47 -2.45 10.88
CA GLY A 93 9.26 -1.77 11.36
C GLY A 93 8.66 -0.77 10.36
N PHE A 94 9.15 -0.76 9.13
CA PHE A 94 8.62 0.03 8.03
C PHE A 94 8.06 -0.88 6.94
N LEU A 95 6.87 -0.51 6.47
CA LEU A 95 6.24 -1.06 5.29
C LEU A 95 6.74 -0.29 4.08
N TRP A 96 7.48 -0.99 3.23
CA TRP A 96 7.93 -0.50 1.94
C TRP A 96 6.90 -0.85 0.89
N VAL A 97 6.53 0.13 0.08
CA VAL A 97 5.58 0.00 -1.01
C VAL A 97 6.21 0.57 -2.28
N ILE A 98 6.08 -0.16 -3.40
CA ILE A 98 6.63 0.23 -4.69
C ILE A 98 5.55 0.20 -5.77
N GLY A 99 5.51 1.24 -6.60
CA GLY A 99 4.68 1.29 -7.81
C GLY A 99 5.33 0.54 -8.98
N SER A 100 4.62 0.38 -10.10
CA SER A 100 5.11 -0.36 -11.27
C SER A 100 6.35 0.23 -11.94
N HIS A 101 6.60 1.53 -11.74
CA HIS A 101 7.62 2.31 -12.47
C HIS A 101 7.48 2.23 -14.00
N GLY A 102 6.34 1.73 -14.48
CA GLY A 102 6.02 1.57 -15.89
C GLY A 102 5.78 2.91 -16.57
N SER A 103 6.03 2.96 -17.87
CA SER A 103 5.56 4.07 -18.70
C SER A 103 4.19 3.71 -19.27
N LYS A 104 3.27 4.67 -19.29
CA LYS A 104 1.92 4.48 -19.79
C LYS A 104 1.86 4.78 -21.28
N GLY A 105 1.54 3.75 -22.07
CA GLY A 105 1.30 3.88 -23.51
C GLY A 105 -0.16 4.25 -23.80
N LYS A 106 -0.41 4.76 -25.01
CA LYS A 106 -1.79 4.87 -25.51
C LYS A 106 -2.25 3.50 -26.04
N ASN A 107 -3.53 3.21 -25.93
CA ASN A 107 -4.13 2.08 -26.66
C ASN A 107 -4.33 2.43 -28.14
N ALA A 108 -4.39 1.38 -28.98
CA ALA A 108 -4.82 1.49 -30.36
C ALA A 108 -6.26 2.00 -30.43
N GLU A 109 -6.55 2.80 -31.44
CA GLU A 109 -7.86 3.41 -31.64
C GLU A 109 -8.60 2.69 -32.77
N PRO A 110 -9.80 2.13 -32.51
CA PRO A 110 -10.61 1.53 -33.57
C PRO A 110 -10.95 2.56 -34.64
N GLY A 111 -10.77 2.20 -35.92
CA GLY A 111 -11.06 3.08 -37.06
C GLY A 111 -9.89 3.90 -37.59
N ARG A 112 -8.69 3.78 -37.01
CA ARG A 112 -7.43 4.30 -37.60
C ARG A 112 -6.68 3.23 -38.36
N ASP A 113 -5.88 3.65 -39.34
CA ASP A 113 -4.98 2.73 -40.03
C ASP A 113 -3.84 2.24 -39.13
N ASP A 114 -3.18 1.15 -39.56
CA ASP A 114 -2.12 0.50 -38.80
C ASP A 114 -0.89 1.40 -38.59
N ALA A 115 -0.56 2.26 -39.57
CA ALA A 115 0.60 3.15 -39.49
C ALA A 115 0.36 4.29 -38.47
N GLU A 116 -0.85 4.81 -38.40
CA GLU A 116 -1.28 5.79 -37.41
C GLU A 116 -1.33 5.18 -36.01
N ASN A 117 -1.87 3.96 -35.88
CA ASN A 117 -1.87 3.25 -34.61
C ASN A 117 -0.44 2.91 -34.16
N ALA A 118 0.45 2.47 -35.06
CA ALA A 118 1.85 2.24 -34.74
C ALA A 118 2.54 3.51 -34.19
N LYS A 119 2.37 4.66 -34.85
CA LYS A 119 2.89 5.96 -34.36
C LYS A 119 2.28 6.41 -33.04
N ARG A 120 1.07 5.95 -32.71
CA ARG A 120 0.40 6.25 -31.44
C ARG A 120 0.96 5.41 -30.30
N LEU A 121 1.19 4.12 -30.54
CA LEU A 121 1.73 3.17 -29.55
C LEU A 121 3.17 3.52 -29.14
N THR A 122 3.95 4.19 -29.98
CA THR A 122 5.31 4.65 -29.62
C THR A 122 5.33 5.82 -28.63
N LYS A 123 4.19 6.50 -28.42
CA LYS A 123 4.10 7.62 -27.48
C LYS A 123 3.88 7.10 -26.06
N LEU A 124 4.94 7.09 -25.29
CA LEU A 124 4.93 6.76 -23.87
C LEU A 124 4.89 8.03 -23.03
N LYS A 125 4.09 8.01 -21.96
CA LYS A 125 4.05 9.05 -20.93
C LYS A 125 4.48 8.47 -19.59
N LEU A 126 5.04 9.33 -18.76
CA LEU A 126 5.31 9.01 -17.38
C LEU A 126 4.09 9.40 -16.54
N ASP A 127 3.72 8.50 -15.64
CA ASP A 127 2.68 8.70 -14.65
C ASP A 127 3.39 8.82 -13.30
N GLY A 128 3.14 9.93 -12.60
CA GLY A 128 3.87 10.29 -11.38
C GLY A 128 3.58 9.31 -10.25
N ASN A 129 2.32 8.91 -10.09
CA ASN A 129 1.89 8.04 -9.00
C ASN A 129 2.41 6.61 -9.16
N ARG A 130 2.64 6.15 -10.40
CA ARG A 130 3.22 4.82 -10.70
C ARG A 130 4.71 4.71 -10.36
N ARG A 131 5.40 5.83 -10.14
CA ARG A 131 6.85 5.90 -9.89
C ARG A 131 7.15 6.19 -8.42
N LEU A 132 6.45 5.49 -7.54
CA LEU A 132 6.59 5.67 -6.10
C LEU A 132 7.46 4.58 -5.49
N LEU A 133 8.34 4.99 -4.59
CA LEU A 133 8.97 4.13 -3.59
C LEU A 133 8.76 4.79 -2.24
N ALA A 134 7.88 4.21 -1.43
CA ALA A 134 7.43 4.80 -0.18
C ALA A 134 7.82 3.92 1.01
N CYS A 135 8.16 4.60 2.11
CA CYS A 135 8.48 3.99 3.39
C CYS A 135 7.43 4.45 4.41
N LEU A 136 6.47 3.59 4.70
CA LEU A 136 5.37 3.85 5.62
C LEU A 136 5.71 3.22 6.98
N PRO A 137 5.56 3.94 8.10
CA PRO A 137 5.77 3.30 9.39
C PRO A 137 4.71 2.20 9.60
N ALA A 138 5.11 1.05 10.15
CA ALA A 138 4.20 -0.04 10.47
C ALA A 138 4.26 -0.30 11.97
N CYS A 139 3.20 0.06 12.72
CA CYS A 139 3.20 -0.25 14.14
C CYS A 139 3.22 -1.77 14.35
N ARG A 140 4.23 -2.23 15.09
CA ARG A 140 4.26 -3.56 15.67
C ARG A 140 3.27 -3.62 16.83
N SER A 141 2.46 -4.68 16.90
CA SER A 141 1.65 -4.91 18.09
C SER A 141 2.61 -5.36 19.20
N ASN A 142 2.92 -4.45 20.12
CA ASN A 142 3.76 -4.79 21.26
C ASN A 142 3.05 -5.87 22.10
N ARG A 143 3.57 -7.12 22.07
CA ARG A 143 3.14 -8.21 22.96
C ARG A 143 3.61 -8.04 24.42
N ARG A 144 4.05 -6.85 24.84
CA ARG A 144 4.15 -6.47 26.24
C ARG A 144 2.96 -5.56 26.57
N LYS A 145 2.10 -6.04 27.48
CA LYS A 145 0.95 -5.32 28.02
C LYS A 145 1.37 -3.96 28.59
N THR A 146 1.35 -2.93 27.77
CA THR A 146 1.26 -1.53 28.18
C THR A 146 0.60 -0.82 27.02
N ALA A 147 -0.50 -0.13 27.30
CA ALA A 147 -1.45 0.42 26.35
C ALA A 147 -0.79 1.29 25.26
N ALA A 148 -0.34 0.69 24.17
CA ALA A 148 0.04 1.40 22.95
C ALA A 148 -1.18 1.36 22.03
N ARG A 149 -1.95 2.44 22.11
CA ARG A 149 -3.09 2.71 21.26
C ARG A 149 -2.70 2.59 19.79
N THR A 150 -3.58 1.90 19.06
CA THR A 150 -3.95 2.05 17.65
C THR A 150 -3.24 3.19 16.94
N TRP A 151 -2.67 2.91 15.76
CA TRP A 151 -2.39 3.95 14.76
C TRP A 151 -3.53 4.95 14.70
N CYS A 152 -3.32 6.11 15.31
CA CYS A 152 -4.22 7.24 15.30
C CYS A 152 -3.45 8.31 14.54
N VAL A 153 -3.52 8.25 13.21
CA VAL A 153 -3.18 9.43 12.41
C VAL A 153 -4.32 10.41 12.65
N LYS A 154 -4.11 11.39 13.53
CA LYS A 154 -4.82 12.67 13.36
C LYS A 154 -4.06 13.41 12.26
N PRO A 155 -4.73 13.86 11.18
CA PRO A 155 -4.08 14.66 10.17
C PRO A 155 -3.58 15.97 10.81
N PRO A 156 -2.41 16.51 10.40
CA PRO A 156 -2.04 17.85 10.81
C PRO A 156 -2.97 18.85 10.13
N THR A 157 -3.82 19.51 10.92
CA THR A 157 -4.37 20.81 10.56
C THR A 157 -3.21 21.80 10.48
N GLY A 158 -2.92 22.29 9.26
CA GLY A 158 -2.02 23.41 9.03
C GLY A 158 -0.75 23.02 8.30
N ALA A 159 -0.64 23.51 7.07
CA ALA A 159 0.58 23.50 6.27
C ALA A 159 1.71 24.19 7.04
N ALA A 160 2.85 23.51 7.18
CA ALA A 160 4.11 24.15 7.50
C ALA A 160 5.24 23.41 6.78
N HIS A 161 5.84 24.09 5.79
CA HIS A 161 7.11 23.72 5.20
C HIS A 161 8.18 23.66 6.30
N PHE A 162 8.96 22.57 6.36
CA PHE A 162 10.23 22.61 7.08
C PHE A 162 11.30 21.74 6.41
N ALA A 163 12.50 22.31 6.32
CA ALA A 163 13.63 21.84 5.55
C ALA A 163 14.33 20.61 6.17
N SER A 164 14.93 19.83 5.26
CA SER A 164 15.86 18.72 5.49
C SER A 164 16.90 19.01 6.59
N ARG A 165 17.00 18.13 7.59
CA ARG A 165 18.20 18.01 8.43
C ARG A 165 18.46 16.56 8.83
N ALA A 166 19.73 16.18 8.80
CA ALA A 166 20.24 14.82 9.02
C ALA A 166 20.01 14.28 10.44
N MET A 167 20.00 12.95 10.55
CA MET A 167 19.73 12.16 11.76
C MET A 167 20.70 12.45 12.91
N PRO A 168 20.21 12.63 14.16
CA PRO A 168 21.00 12.36 15.35
C PRO A 168 20.81 10.92 15.80
N ASN A 169 21.94 10.31 16.15
CA ASN A 169 22.04 9.00 16.79
C ASN A 169 21.78 9.19 18.29
N THR A 170 20.73 8.62 18.89
CA THR A 170 20.70 8.11 20.28
C THR A 170 19.32 7.64 20.76
N THR A 171 19.36 6.48 21.42
CA THR A 171 18.50 5.91 22.46
C THR A 171 17.64 6.91 23.26
N SER A 172 16.31 6.89 23.07
CA SER A 172 15.29 7.27 24.09
C SER A 172 13.87 6.83 23.67
N SER A 173 12.97 6.74 24.65
CA SER A 173 11.60 6.17 24.68
C SER A 173 10.63 6.52 23.51
N PRO A 174 9.51 5.79 23.31
CA PRO A 174 8.77 5.75 22.05
C PRO A 174 7.77 6.90 21.95
N THR A 175 8.24 8.07 21.55
CA THR A 175 7.38 9.11 20.98
C THR A 175 7.36 8.94 19.46
N CYS A 176 6.17 9.12 18.85
CA CYS A 176 5.90 8.98 17.43
C CYS A 176 7.10 9.39 16.55
N TRP A 177 7.63 8.42 15.82
CA TRP A 177 8.63 8.67 14.79
C TRP A 177 7.96 9.44 13.64
N PRO A 178 8.61 10.50 13.10
CA PRO A 178 8.07 11.21 11.95
C PRO A 178 8.02 10.27 10.73
N THR A 179 6.97 10.41 9.91
CA THR A 179 6.91 9.80 8.57
C THR A 179 8.17 10.18 7.80
N ILE A 180 8.99 9.19 7.44
CA ILE A 180 10.16 9.41 6.61
C ILE A 180 9.65 9.68 5.19
N ARG A 181 9.63 10.96 4.80
CA ARG A 181 9.26 11.39 3.45
C ARG A 181 10.43 11.15 2.50
N ILE A 182 10.33 10.13 1.67
CA ILE A 182 11.19 10.01 0.48
C ILE A 182 10.39 10.63 -0.67
N SER A 183 10.80 11.83 -1.08
CA SER A 183 10.26 12.52 -2.25
C SER A 183 10.65 11.72 -3.50
N ALA A 184 9.67 11.27 -4.27
CA ALA A 184 9.86 10.90 -5.66
C ALA A 184 10.18 12.20 -6.41
N ARG A 185 11.48 12.54 -6.54
CA ARG A 185 11.91 13.57 -7.48
C ARG A 185 12.06 12.90 -8.84
N SER A 186 11.20 13.28 -9.78
CA SER A 186 11.47 13.18 -11.22
C SER A 186 12.13 14.46 -11.73
#